data_AF-A0A3D5EPG5-F1
#
_entry.id   AF-A0A3D5EPG5-F1
#
_cell.length_a   1.000
_cell.length_b   1.000
_cell.length_c   1.000
_cell.angle_alpha   90.00
_cell.angle_beta   90.00
_cell.angle_gamma   90.00
#
_symmetry.space_group_name_H-M   'P 1'
#
loop_
_entity.id
_entity.type
_entity.pdbx_description
1 polymer ?
#
loop_
_entity_poly.entity_id
_entity_poly.type
_entity_poly.pdbx_seq_one_letter_code
_entity_poly.pdbx_strand_id
1 'polypeptide(L)' 'MRPSERTPNQIRPVTFTRNYTMHAEGSVLVEFGNTKVLCTAT' A
#
# COMPACT_ATOMS: atom_id res chain seq x y z
N MET A 1 -24.77 1.21 -1.61
CA MET A 1 -23.62 0.56 -2.28
C MET A 1 -22.47 1.56 -2.34
N ARG A 2 -21.22 1.17 -2.06
CA ARG A 2 -20.09 2.12 -2.20
C ARG A 2 -19.82 2.30 -3.71
N PRO A 3 -19.41 3.49 -4.21
CA PRO A 3 -19.10 3.68 -5.64
C PRO A 3 -17.97 2.81 -6.20
N SER A 4 -17.28 2.05 -5.34
CA SER A 4 -16.22 1.11 -5.71
C SER A 4 -16.70 -0.33 -5.73
N GLU A 5 -18.02 -0.56 -5.73
CA GLU A 5 -18.67 -1.89 -5.71
C GLU A 5 -18.27 -2.79 -4.52
N ARG A 6 -17.60 -2.23 -3.52
CA ARG A 6 -17.21 -2.95 -2.31
C ARG A 6 -18.33 -2.98 -1.29
N THR A 7 -18.41 -4.09 -0.55
CA THR A 7 -19.30 -4.18 0.62
C THR A 7 -18.85 -3.18 1.71
N PRO A 8 -19.74 -2.79 2.65
CA PRO A 8 -19.38 -1.86 3.73
C PRO A 8 -18.13 -2.29 4.52
N ASN A 9 -17.98 -3.59 4.75
CA ASN A 9 -16.89 -4.17 5.55
C ASN A 9 -15.69 -4.65 4.72
N GLN A 10 -15.75 -4.57 3.38
CA GLN A 10 -14.65 -4.98 2.52
C GLN A 10 -13.58 -3.88 2.43
N ILE A 11 -12.37 -4.20 2.84
CA ILE A 11 -11.19 -3.33 2.71
C ILE A 11 -10.78 -3.16 1.24
N ARG A 12 -10.00 -2.11 0.93
CA ARG A 12 -9.38 -1.97 -0.41
C ARG A 12 -8.28 -3.04 -0.57
N PRO A 13 -7.95 -3.46 -1.80
CA PRO A 13 -6.78 -4.32 -2.04
C PRO A 13 -5.52 -3.71 -1.42
N VAL A 14 -4.70 -4.54 -0.78
CA VAL A 14 -3.45 -4.11 -0.16
C VAL A 14 -2.27 -4.88 -0.76
N THR A 15 -1.28 -4.15 -1.26
CA THR A 15 -0.04 -4.72 -1.82
C THR A 15 1.16 -4.15 -1.08
N PHE A 16 2.14 -5.02 -0.79
CA PHE A 16 3.41 -4.65 -0.19
C PHE A 16 4.56 -5.01 -1.13
N THR A 17 5.26 -3.99 -1.64
CA THR A 17 6.47 -4.16 -2.44
C THR A 17 7.67 -3.81 -1.58
N ARG A 18 8.41 -4.84 -1.13
CA ARG A 18 9.61 -4.71 -0.29
C ARG A 18 10.82 -4.34 -1.14
N ASN A 19 11.87 -3.83 -0.48
CA ASN A 19 13.13 -3.39 -1.10
C ASN A 19 12.87 -2.37 -2.23
N TYR A 20 11.95 -1.43 -1.99
CA TYR A 20 11.47 -0.52 -3.03
C TYR A 20 12.50 0.54 -3.44
N THR A 21 13.28 1.04 -2.48
CA THR A 21 14.39 1.97 -2.70
C THR A 21 15.72 1.26 -2.47
N MET A 22 16.76 1.72 -3.16
CA MET A 22 18.07 1.05 -3.20
C MET A 22 18.93 1.27 -1.93
N HIS A 23 18.77 2.42 -1.26
CA HIS A 23 19.73 2.88 -0.26
C HIS A 23 19.24 2.79 1.19
N ALA A 24 17.95 2.60 1.42
CA ALA A 24 17.42 2.47 2.77
C ALA A 24 17.67 1.05 3.30
N GLU A 25 18.01 0.93 4.58
CA GLU A 25 18.19 -0.38 5.25
C GLU A 25 16.90 -1.21 5.20
N GLY A 26 15.75 -0.53 5.29
CA GLY A 26 14.44 -1.09 5.03
C GLY A 26 13.62 -0.16 4.15
N SER A 27 13.00 -0.71 3.10
CA SER A 27 12.16 0.07 2.18
C SER A 27 10.95 -0.71 1.72
N VAL A 28 9.76 -0.10 1.81
CA VAL A 28 8.51 -0.71 1.36
C VAL A 28 7.61 0.33 0.71
N LEU A 29 7.07 0.01 -0.47
CA LEU A 29 5.91 0.68 -1.04
C LEU A 29 4.64 -0.08 -0.64
N VAL A 30 3.73 0.60 0.03
CA VAL A 30 2.42 0.06 0.42
C VAL A 30 1.32 0.72 -0.41
N GLU A 31 0.46 -0.10 -1.01
CA GLU A 31 -0.65 0.35 -1.84
C GLU A 31 -1.97 -0.07 -1.21
N PHE A 32 -2.87 0.88 -0.93
CA PHE A 32 -4.22 0.66 -0.40
C PHE A 32 -5.26 1.05 -1.44
N GLY A 33 -5.43 0.22 -2.47
CA GLY A 33 -6.07 0.63 -3.72
C GLY A 33 -5.25 1.73 -4.39
N ASN A 34 -5.86 2.89 -4.64
CA ASN A 34 -5.18 4.00 -5.32
C ASN A 34 -4.29 4.85 -4.40
N THR A 35 -4.34 4.64 -3.08
CA THR A 35 -3.47 5.33 -2.13
C THR A 35 -2.14 4.62 -2.06
N LYS A 36 -1.03 5.34 -2.28
CA LYS A 36 0.32 4.79 -2.21
C LYS A 36 1.13 5.49 -1.12
N VAL A 37 1.85 4.71 -0.30
CA VAL A 37 2.71 5.21 0.79
C VAL A 37 4.07 4.57 0.65
N LEU A 38 5.11 5.39 0.57
CA LEU A 38 6.50 4.96 0.64
C LEU A 38 6.98 5.05 2.09
N CYS A 39 7.47 3.96 2.65
CA CYS A 39 8.11 3.91 3.95
C CYS A 39 9.59 3.56 3.78
N THR A 40 10.46 4.38 4.36
CA THR A 40 11.91 4.18 4.43
C THR A 40 12.34 4.15 5.89
N ALA A 41 12.99 3.07 6.30
CA ALA A 41 13.64 2.95 7.60
C ALA A 41 15.13 3.30 7.47
N THR A 42 15.66 4.01 8.47
CA THR A 42 17.05 4.46 8.60
C THR A 42 17.55 4.22 10.00
#